data_AF-A0A846GC55-F1
#
_entry.id   AF-A0A846GC55-F1
#
_cell.length_a   1.000
_cell.length_b   1.000
_cell.length_c   1.000
_cell.angle_alpha   90.00
_cell.angle_beta   90.00
_cell.angle_gamma   90.00
#
_symmetry.space_group_name_H-M   'P 1'
#
loop_
_entity.id
_entity.type
_entity.pdbx_description
1 polymer ?
#
loop_
_entity_poly.entity_id
_entity_poly.type
_entity_poly.pdbx_seq_one_letter_code
_entity_poly.pdbx_strand_id
1 'polypeptide(L)'
;MEKDYLIKGHFDGIPIISTFYSHPLDRNTYYVDSSTVLIDRQGIRHLFFGHSGKKCFDEAILISRIEILERVMASPLANLSMKPLLFSNYLDPTVTRIMLAKDYLIRNGNPLIGTTGLGAHSKSNLAEQHAILEMLERHILCEIWYKDRKIRKIGSRENLPLEYFIDYYTTLQASPFILAVLQNKNLPIFLCGSSLKENQSDALMSSRIEALMLAGNFLCKSSSDTSNNILSLKRMRNLCTSAVLNKLRYFLIKVSNLPPTKINYQKYDIMEICKAIQFPFETIYTCPIKKRQSLILYRAYSSYALTKEKSRIQYPYLEEDPFC
;
A
#
# COMPACT_ATOMS: atom_id res chain seq x y z
N MET A 1 6.04 27.82 -3.52
CA MET A 1 5.45 26.63 -4.17
C MET A 1 6.28 26.39 -5.42
N GLU A 2 7.19 25.42 -5.35
CA GLU A 2 8.03 25.04 -6.50
C GLU A 2 7.24 24.14 -7.44
N LYS A 3 7.53 24.30 -8.73
CA LYS A 3 6.80 23.77 -9.88
C LYS A 3 6.69 22.24 -9.85
N ASP A 4 5.50 21.73 -10.17
CA ASP A 4 5.30 20.36 -10.64
C ASP A 4 6.09 20.19 -11.96
N TYR A 5 7.29 19.60 -11.91
CA TYR A 5 7.97 19.28 -13.17
C TYR A 5 7.37 18.01 -13.75
N LEU A 6 6.89 18.13 -14.98
CA LEU A 6 6.34 17.04 -15.77
C LEU A 6 7.48 16.31 -16.48
N ILE A 7 7.78 15.08 -16.07
CA ILE A 7 8.77 14.23 -16.72
C ILE A 7 8.02 13.24 -17.61
N LYS A 8 8.11 13.44 -18.92
CA LYS A 8 7.59 12.49 -19.92
C LYS A 8 8.72 11.59 -20.38
N GLY A 9 8.46 10.29 -20.46
CA GLY A 9 9.44 9.35 -20.99
C GLY A 9 8.85 7.97 -21.22
N HIS A 10 9.72 7.04 -21.59
CA HIS A 10 9.42 5.62 -21.62
C HIS A 10 10.20 4.91 -20.51
N PHE A 11 9.57 3.95 -19.86
CA PHE A 11 10.20 3.07 -18.88
C PHE A 11 9.85 1.63 -19.27
N ASP A 12 10.86 0.82 -19.57
CA ASP A 12 10.74 -0.52 -20.17
C ASP A 12 9.81 -0.57 -21.41
N GLY A 13 9.80 0.50 -22.22
CA GLY A 13 8.95 0.63 -23.41
C GLY A 13 7.48 0.97 -23.11
N ILE A 14 7.15 1.35 -21.88
CA ILE A 14 5.83 1.87 -21.49
C ILE A 14 5.91 3.40 -21.37
N PRO A 15 5.03 4.17 -22.04
CA PRO A 15 5.01 5.61 -21.86
C PRO A 15 4.57 5.95 -20.44
N ILE A 16 5.40 6.65 -19.67
CA ILE A 16 5.09 7.06 -18.31
C ILE A 16 5.27 8.57 -18.18
N ILE A 17 4.31 9.19 -17.50
CA ILE A 17 4.36 10.59 -17.09
C ILE A 17 4.53 10.61 -15.58
N SER A 18 5.59 11.26 -15.10
CA SER A 18 5.86 11.45 -13.67
C SER A 18 5.75 12.93 -13.32
N THR A 19 5.06 13.24 -12.23
CA THR A 19 5.01 14.55 -11.59
C THR A 19 5.57 14.43 -10.19
N PHE A 20 6.25 15.46 -9.71
CA PHE A 20 6.72 15.48 -8.33
C PHE A 20 6.32 16.77 -7.62
N TYR A 21 6.19 16.68 -6.31
CA TYR A 21 5.86 17.82 -5.45
C TYR A 21 6.60 17.73 -4.12
N SER A 22 6.78 18.89 -3.48
CA SER A 22 7.25 18.99 -2.10
C SER A 22 6.06 19.04 -1.16
N HIS A 23 6.00 18.13 -0.18
CA HIS A 23 4.86 18.07 0.72
C HIS A 23 4.92 19.20 1.77
N PRO A 24 3.84 19.96 2.03
CA PRO A 24 3.85 21.09 2.96
C PRO A 24 4.12 20.66 4.41
N LEU A 25 3.81 19.41 4.77
CA LEU A 25 4.11 18.84 6.08
C LEU A 25 5.49 18.17 6.17
N ASP A 26 6.18 17.96 5.04
CA ASP A 26 7.51 17.34 5.01
C ASP A 26 8.29 17.77 3.76
N ARG A 27 9.15 18.77 3.95
CA ARG A 27 9.96 19.35 2.87
C ARG A 27 11.22 18.54 2.52
N ASN A 28 11.56 17.52 3.32
CA ASN A 28 12.79 16.75 3.15
C ASN A 28 12.58 15.45 2.35
N THR A 29 11.37 15.25 1.84
CA THR A 29 10.97 14.06 1.08
C THR A 29 10.41 14.51 -0.26
N TYR A 30 10.91 13.92 -1.34
CA TYR A 30 10.36 14.05 -2.68
C TYR A 30 9.22 13.07 -2.87
N TYR A 31 8.06 13.59 -3.24
CA TYR A 31 6.87 12.79 -3.53
C TYR A 31 6.66 12.79 -5.03
N VAL A 32 6.55 11.59 -5.61
CA VAL A 32 6.42 11.38 -7.04
C VAL A 32 5.17 10.56 -7.33
N ASP A 33 4.35 11.09 -8.23
CA ASP A 33 3.20 10.42 -8.80
C ASP A 33 3.48 10.15 -10.27
N SER A 34 3.43 8.88 -10.66
CA SER A 34 3.55 8.47 -12.05
C SER A 34 2.22 7.94 -12.54
N SER A 35 1.97 8.10 -13.84
CA SER A 35 0.83 7.51 -14.51
C SER A 35 1.14 7.05 -15.93
N THR A 36 0.38 6.07 -16.39
CA THR A 36 0.34 5.64 -17.79
C THR A 36 -1.09 5.28 -18.19
N VAL A 37 -1.38 5.47 -19.47
CA VAL A 37 -2.64 5.07 -20.11
C VAL A 37 -2.29 4.07 -21.20
N LEU A 38 -2.84 2.87 -21.11
CA LEU A 38 -2.74 1.86 -22.15
C LEU A 38 -4.12 1.64 -22.78
N ILE A 39 -4.15 1.37 -24.08
CA ILE A 39 -5.39 1.10 -24.82
C ILE A 39 -5.38 -0.37 -25.21
N ASP A 40 -6.45 -1.10 -24.90
CA ASP A 40 -6.56 -2.51 -25.24
C ASP A 40 -7.06 -2.73 -26.68
N ARG A 41 -7.16 -4.00 -27.10
CA ARG A 41 -7.61 -4.36 -28.46
C ARG A 41 -9.06 -3.96 -28.75
N GLN A 42 -9.86 -3.72 -27.73
CA GLN A 42 -11.25 -3.26 -27.84
C GLN A 42 -11.35 -1.72 -27.81
N GLY A 43 -10.22 -1.01 -27.73
CA GLY A 43 -10.18 0.44 -27.64
C GLY A 43 -10.44 0.98 -26.23
N ILE A 44 -10.53 0.13 -25.21
CA ILE A 44 -10.78 0.56 -23.83
C ILE A 44 -9.48 1.13 -23.24
N ARG A 45 -9.59 2.28 -22.58
CA ARG A 45 -8.47 2.95 -21.90
C ARG A 45 -8.30 2.41 -20.49
N HIS A 46 -7.09 1.99 -20.15
CA HIS A 46 -6.70 1.47 -18.85
C HIS A 46 -5.67 2.39 -18.21
N LEU A 47 -6.01 2.95 -17.06
CA LEU A 47 -5.15 3.83 -16.29
C LEU A 47 -4.40 3.05 -15.21
N PHE A 48 -3.10 3.31 -15.12
CA PHE A 48 -2.23 2.79 -14.08
C PHE A 48 -1.49 3.95 -13.42
N PHE A 49 -1.38 3.87 -12.11
CA PHE A 49 -0.71 4.87 -11.28
C PHE A 49 0.35 4.18 -10.45
N GLY A 50 1.41 4.91 -10.12
CA GLY A 50 2.39 4.52 -9.12
C GLY A 50 2.79 5.74 -8.31
N HIS A 51 3.07 5.55 -7.03
CA HIS A 51 3.31 6.64 -6.10
C HIS A 51 4.50 6.28 -5.22
N SER A 52 5.33 7.28 -4.89
CA SER A 52 6.49 7.04 -4.03
C SER A 52 6.89 8.30 -3.29
N GLY A 53 7.38 8.16 -2.06
CA GLY A 53 8.05 9.21 -1.32
C GLY A 53 9.46 8.76 -0.91
N LYS A 54 10.50 9.51 -1.29
CA LYS A 54 11.90 9.23 -0.88
C LYS A 54 12.70 10.51 -0.64
N LYS A 55 13.77 10.40 0.14
CA LYS A 55 14.74 11.49 0.31
C LYS A 55 15.56 11.72 -0.95
N CYS A 56 15.78 10.68 -1.76
CA CYS A 56 16.43 10.77 -3.06
C CYS A 56 15.37 10.88 -4.16
N PHE A 57 15.49 11.91 -5.00
CA PHE A 57 14.55 12.17 -6.08
C PHE A 57 14.52 11.05 -7.13
N ASP A 58 15.68 10.60 -7.59
CA ASP A 58 15.78 9.54 -8.61
C ASP A 58 15.22 8.21 -8.10
N GLU A 59 15.43 7.92 -6.81
CA GLU A 59 14.85 6.74 -6.15
C GLU A 59 13.32 6.83 -6.08
N ALA A 60 12.76 8.01 -5.74
CA ALA A 60 11.32 8.22 -5.72
C ALA A 60 10.71 7.96 -7.11
N ILE A 61 11.31 8.53 -8.16
CA ILE A 61 10.88 8.32 -9.55
C ILE A 61 10.93 6.83 -9.92
N LEU A 62 12.06 6.18 -9.65
CA LEU A 62 12.27 4.79 -10.03
C LEU A 62 11.21 3.89 -9.38
N ILE A 63 10.98 4.02 -8.08
CA ILE A 63 10.01 3.21 -7.33
C ILE A 63 8.58 3.47 -7.83
N SER A 64 8.21 4.74 -8.04
CA SER A 64 6.90 5.10 -8.58
C SER A 64 6.67 4.47 -9.97
N ARG A 65 7.70 4.40 -10.82
CA ARG A 65 7.63 3.74 -12.13
C ARG A 65 7.60 2.21 -12.05
N ILE A 66 8.32 1.62 -11.09
CA ILE A 66 8.28 0.17 -10.84
C ILE A 66 6.86 -0.27 -10.44
N GLU A 67 6.17 0.49 -9.60
CA GLU A 67 4.78 0.18 -9.22
C GLU A 67 3.83 0.18 -10.43
N ILE A 68 4.03 1.08 -11.39
CA ILE A 68 3.28 1.04 -12.66
C ILE A 68 3.58 -0.23 -13.42
N LEU A 69 4.86 -0.58 -13.60
CA LEU A 69 5.24 -1.77 -14.36
C LEU A 69 4.70 -3.04 -13.69
N GLU A 70 4.73 -3.12 -12.36
CA GLU A 70 4.14 -4.20 -11.59
C GLU A 70 2.66 -4.39 -11.96
N ARG A 71 1.86 -3.30 -11.90
CA ARG A 71 0.44 -3.34 -12.21
C ARG A 71 0.16 -3.64 -13.67
N VAL A 72 0.93 -3.06 -14.60
CA VAL A 72 0.78 -3.36 -16.02
C VAL A 72 1.10 -4.84 -16.28
N MET A 73 2.21 -5.35 -15.75
CA MET A 73 2.63 -6.74 -15.91
C MET A 73 1.65 -7.73 -15.27
N ALA A 74 0.96 -7.34 -14.19
CA ALA A 74 -0.08 -8.15 -13.55
C ALA A 74 -1.45 -8.03 -14.24
N SER A 75 -1.62 -7.13 -15.22
CA SER A 75 -2.89 -6.92 -15.90
C SER A 75 -3.09 -7.89 -17.08
N PRO A 76 -4.35 -8.20 -17.46
CA PRO A 76 -4.66 -9.00 -18.64
C PRO A 76 -4.10 -8.42 -19.94
N LEU A 77 -3.89 -7.09 -20.01
CA LEU A 77 -3.31 -6.42 -21.18
C LEU A 77 -1.90 -6.91 -21.50
N ALA A 78 -1.10 -7.14 -20.46
CA ALA A 78 0.25 -7.62 -20.62
C ALA A 78 0.31 -9.14 -20.77
N ASN A 79 -0.70 -9.87 -20.30
CA ASN A 79 -0.70 -11.34 -20.22
C ASN A 79 -1.72 -11.93 -21.19
N LEU A 80 -1.34 -11.93 -22.47
CA LEU A 80 -2.15 -12.46 -23.58
C LEU A 80 -2.42 -13.96 -23.48
N SER A 81 -1.63 -14.73 -22.70
CA SER A 81 -1.88 -16.14 -22.45
C SER A 81 -2.33 -16.36 -21.00
N MET A 82 -3.62 -16.61 -20.81
CA MET A 82 -4.25 -16.99 -19.54
C MET A 82 -3.90 -18.43 -19.13
N LYS A 83 -2.61 -18.76 -19.06
CA LYS A 83 -2.16 -20.10 -18.70
C LYS A 83 -2.27 -20.30 -17.18
N PRO A 84 -2.69 -21.47 -16.70
CA PRO A 84 -2.51 -21.83 -15.31
C PRO A 84 -1.03 -21.74 -14.93
N LEU A 85 -0.74 -21.24 -13.73
CA LEU A 85 0.60 -21.18 -13.16
C LEU A 85 0.73 -22.10 -11.95
N LEU A 86 1.92 -22.66 -11.77
CA LEU A 86 2.25 -23.48 -10.61
C LEU A 86 2.85 -22.57 -9.53
N PHE A 87 2.14 -22.48 -8.41
CA PHE A 87 2.60 -21.79 -7.21
C PHE A 87 3.23 -22.81 -6.28
N SER A 88 4.46 -22.56 -5.86
CA SER A 88 5.18 -23.40 -4.90
C SER A 88 4.96 -22.89 -3.49
N ASN A 89 4.87 -23.80 -2.52
CA ASN A 89 4.84 -23.43 -1.12
C ASN A 89 6.19 -22.83 -0.73
N TYR A 90 6.16 -21.79 0.10
CA TYR A 90 7.35 -21.05 0.47
C TYR A 90 8.26 -21.83 1.43
N LEU A 91 7.70 -22.66 2.32
CA LEU A 91 8.46 -23.52 3.23
C LEU A 91 8.96 -24.79 2.54
N ASP A 92 8.12 -25.42 1.71
CA ASP A 92 8.46 -26.64 0.96
C ASP A 92 8.12 -26.48 -0.54
N PRO A 93 9.09 -26.12 -1.39
CA PRO A 93 8.85 -25.88 -2.81
C PRO A 93 8.31 -27.08 -3.59
N THR A 94 8.38 -28.30 -3.04
CA THR A 94 7.82 -29.52 -3.65
C THR A 94 6.30 -29.58 -3.56
N VAL A 95 5.72 -28.90 -2.55
CA VAL A 95 4.28 -28.75 -2.41
C VAL A 95 3.81 -27.62 -3.31
N THR A 96 2.97 -27.95 -4.29
CA THR A 96 2.55 -26.99 -5.32
C THR A 96 1.04 -26.90 -5.45
N ARG A 97 0.57 -25.75 -5.93
CA ARG A 97 -0.84 -25.48 -6.27
C ARG A 97 -0.94 -24.85 -7.64
N ILE A 98 -1.91 -25.30 -8.43
CA ILE A 98 -2.21 -24.68 -9.72
C ILE A 98 -3.18 -23.54 -9.49
N MET A 99 -2.82 -22.33 -9.95
CA MET A 99 -3.68 -21.15 -9.94
C MET A 99 -4.04 -20.75 -11.37
N LEU A 100 -5.30 -20.40 -11.61
CA LEU A 100 -5.75 -19.94 -12.92
C LEU A 100 -5.45 -18.45 -13.09
N ALA A 101 -5.42 -17.96 -14.34
CA ALA A 101 -5.17 -16.55 -14.64
C ALA A 101 -6.12 -15.58 -13.93
N LYS A 102 -7.37 -16.00 -13.71
CA LYS A 102 -8.34 -15.22 -12.93
C LYS A 102 -7.94 -15.05 -11.46
N ASP A 103 -7.06 -15.90 -10.93
CA ASP A 103 -6.68 -15.97 -9.52
C ASP A 103 -5.42 -15.15 -9.18
N TYR A 104 -4.59 -14.80 -10.18
CA TYR A 104 -3.34 -14.05 -9.98
C TYR A 104 -3.21 -12.76 -10.80
N LEU A 105 -4.04 -12.54 -11.83
CA LEU A 105 -4.06 -11.30 -12.59
C LEU A 105 -4.99 -10.26 -11.95
N ILE A 106 -4.56 -9.00 -11.93
CA ILE A 106 -5.40 -7.91 -11.42
C ILE A 106 -6.52 -7.57 -12.43
N ARG A 107 -7.68 -7.11 -11.93
CA ARG A 107 -8.79 -6.60 -12.78
C ARG A 107 -9.31 -7.61 -13.83
N ASN A 108 -9.13 -8.92 -13.60
CA ASN A 108 -9.53 -9.98 -14.54
C ASN A 108 -10.89 -10.61 -14.19
N GLY A 109 -11.97 -9.82 -14.23
CA GLY A 109 -13.35 -10.30 -14.02
C GLY A 109 -13.70 -10.77 -12.60
N ASN A 110 -12.71 -10.92 -11.71
CA ASN A 110 -12.92 -11.17 -10.29
C ASN A 110 -12.63 -9.87 -9.50
N PRO A 111 -13.64 -9.24 -8.88
CA PRO A 111 -13.43 -8.04 -8.08
C PRO A 111 -12.59 -8.33 -6.84
N LEU A 112 -12.39 -9.60 -6.45
CA LEU A 112 -11.64 -9.99 -5.26
C LEU A 112 -10.12 -9.90 -5.40
N ILE A 113 -9.61 -9.67 -6.61
CA ILE A 113 -8.17 -9.81 -6.91
C ILE A 113 -7.62 -8.43 -7.28
N GLY A 114 -7.24 -7.72 -6.21
CA GLY A 114 -6.46 -6.49 -6.27
C GLY A 114 -4.95 -6.76 -6.36
N THR A 115 -4.19 -5.70 -6.10
CA THR A 115 -2.72 -5.74 -6.14
C THR A 115 -2.10 -6.51 -4.97
N THR A 116 -2.88 -6.86 -3.93
CA THR A 116 -2.41 -7.59 -2.75
C THR A 116 -1.59 -8.83 -3.08
N GLY A 117 -0.37 -8.86 -2.56
CA GLY A 117 0.59 -9.94 -2.76
C GLY A 117 1.39 -9.80 -4.05
N LEU A 118 1.46 -8.63 -4.70
CA LEU A 118 2.40 -8.40 -5.81
C LEU A 118 3.74 -7.90 -5.29
N GLY A 119 4.80 -8.24 -6.02
CA GLY A 119 6.11 -7.67 -5.80
C GLY A 119 6.92 -7.66 -7.07
N ALA A 120 7.38 -6.50 -7.49
CA ALA A 120 8.32 -6.34 -8.60
C ALA A 120 9.72 -5.93 -8.10
N HIS A 121 10.75 -6.67 -8.52
CA HIS A 121 12.14 -6.31 -8.27
C HIS A 121 13.07 -6.89 -9.33
N SER A 122 14.30 -6.38 -9.40
CA SER A 122 15.37 -6.96 -10.22
C SER A 122 15.97 -8.27 -9.71
N LYS A 123 15.67 -8.65 -8.47
CA LYS A 123 16.18 -9.85 -7.83
C LYS A 123 14.98 -10.69 -7.39
N SER A 124 15.02 -11.98 -7.71
CA SER A 124 13.89 -12.90 -7.49
C SER A 124 13.47 -12.95 -6.02
N ASN A 125 14.44 -13.13 -5.12
CA ASN A 125 14.21 -13.22 -3.68
C ASN A 125 13.61 -11.93 -3.09
N LEU A 126 14.01 -10.76 -3.59
CA LEU A 126 13.46 -9.48 -3.12
C LEU A 126 12.04 -9.23 -3.65
N ALA A 127 11.75 -9.64 -4.89
CA ALA A 127 10.40 -9.57 -5.45
C ALA A 127 9.45 -10.50 -4.68
N GLU A 128 9.88 -11.73 -4.42
CA GLU A 128 9.15 -12.71 -3.62
C GLU A 128 8.89 -12.22 -2.19
N GLN A 129 9.93 -11.73 -1.52
CA GLN A 129 9.82 -11.19 -0.17
C GLN A 129 8.88 -9.99 -0.11
N HIS A 130 8.95 -9.07 -1.08
CA HIS A 130 8.02 -7.95 -1.16
C HIS A 130 6.59 -8.44 -1.26
N ALA A 131 6.32 -9.37 -2.17
CA ALA A 131 4.99 -9.94 -2.38
C ALA A 131 4.42 -10.56 -1.09
N ILE A 132 5.24 -11.32 -0.34
CA ILE A 132 4.81 -11.93 0.92
C ILE A 132 4.51 -10.85 1.97
N LEU A 133 5.41 -9.88 2.16
CA LEU A 133 5.24 -8.83 3.16
C LEU A 133 4.01 -7.96 2.87
N GLU A 134 3.74 -7.62 1.61
CA GLU A 134 2.56 -6.84 1.21
C GLU A 134 1.26 -7.63 1.48
N MET A 135 1.25 -8.95 1.21
CA MET A 135 0.12 -9.81 1.54
C MET A 135 -0.15 -9.86 3.05
N LEU A 136 0.91 -10.05 3.86
CA LEU A 136 0.79 -10.10 5.32
C LEU A 136 0.39 -8.75 5.91
N GLU A 137 0.93 -7.65 5.39
CA GLU A 137 0.52 -6.29 5.77
C GLU A 137 -0.98 -6.09 5.56
N ARG A 138 -1.48 -6.45 4.37
CA ARG A 138 -2.90 -6.33 4.04
C ARG A 138 -3.76 -7.20 4.96
N HIS A 139 -3.30 -8.40 5.28
CA HIS A 139 -3.99 -9.29 6.21
C HIS A 139 -4.12 -8.64 7.59
N ILE A 140 -3.03 -8.13 8.17
CA ILE A 140 -3.05 -7.45 9.48
C ILE A 140 -4.03 -6.28 9.47
N LEU A 141 -3.98 -5.44 8.43
CA LEU A 141 -4.91 -4.32 8.32
C LEU A 141 -6.36 -4.80 8.25
N CYS A 142 -6.66 -5.84 7.47
CA CYS A 142 -8.02 -6.37 7.39
C CYS A 142 -8.49 -6.91 8.74
N GLU A 143 -7.59 -7.51 9.53
CA GLU A 143 -7.94 -7.97 10.88
C GLU A 143 -8.17 -6.83 11.87
N ILE A 144 -7.47 -5.70 11.71
CA ILE A 144 -7.71 -4.49 12.52
C ILE A 144 -9.10 -3.93 12.21
N TRP A 145 -9.44 -3.83 10.92
CA TRP A 145 -10.65 -3.13 10.48
C TRP A 145 -11.92 -3.98 10.45
N TYR A 146 -11.82 -5.26 10.14
CA TYR A 146 -12.99 -6.13 9.97
C TYR A 146 -13.12 -7.21 11.05
N LYS A 147 -12.06 -7.43 11.82
CA LYS A 147 -12.07 -8.33 12.98
C LYS A 147 -11.66 -7.55 14.23
N ASP A 148 -11.37 -8.25 15.32
CA ASP A 148 -11.06 -7.62 16.61
C ASP A 148 -9.57 -7.58 16.94
N ARG A 149 -8.70 -7.48 15.91
CA ARG A 149 -7.27 -7.32 16.18
C ARG A 149 -7.01 -5.97 16.83
N LYS A 150 -6.53 -6.02 18.07
CA LYS A 150 -6.13 -4.84 18.83
C LYS A 150 -4.73 -4.38 18.43
N ILE A 151 -4.52 -3.08 18.52
CA ILE A 151 -3.25 -2.41 18.27
C ILE A 151 -2.83 -1.59 19.47
N ARG A 152 -1.53 -1.32 19.60
CA ARG A 152 -0.95 -0.55 20.69
C ARG A 152 -0.10 0.58 20.12
N LYS A 153 -0.14 1.73 20.80
CA LYS A 153 0.66 2.91 20.43
C LYS A 153 2.16 2.64 20.59
N ILE A 154 2.96 3.25 19.73
CA ILE A 154 4.43 3.23 19.78
C ILE A 154 4.94 4.64 19.98
N GLY A 155 5.88 4.78 20.92
CA GLY A 155 6.63 6.01 21.12
C GLY A 155 5.75 7.22 21.41
N SER A 156 6.33 8.40 21.17
CA SER A 156 5.66 9.68 21.27
C SER A 156 5.03 10.10 19.94
N ARG A 157 4.04 10.98 20.03
CA ARG A 157 3.45 11.68 18.88
C ARG A 157 4.52 12.46 18.12
N GLU A 158 4.52 12.36 16.80
CA GLU A 158 5.29 13.26 15.93
C GLU A 158 4.44 14.50 15.62
N ASN A 159 4.93 15.68 15.97
CA ASN A 159 4.27 16.94 15.61
C ASN A 159 4.79 17.42 14.26
N LEU A 160 3.86 17.77 13.37
CA LEU A 160 4.12 18.30 12.03
C LEU A 160 3.71 19.78 11.96
N PRO A 161 4.10 20.52 10.91
CA PRO A 161 3.59 21.86 10.66
C PRO A 161 2.05 21.91 10.56
N LEU A 162 1.50 23.12 10.67
CA LEU A 162 0.06 23.37 10.48
C LEU A 162 -0.85 22.55 11.42
N GLU A 163 -0.35 22.27 12.64
CA GLU A 163 -1.08 21.53 13.68
C GLU A 163 -1.45 20.08 13.33
N TYR A 164 -0.81 19.53 12.29
CA TYR A 164 -0.86 18.11 12.00
C TYR A 164 0.03 17.33 12.96
N PHE A 165 -0.31 16.07 13.16
CA PHE A 165 0.51 15.15 13.92
C PHE A 165 0.30 13.71 13.46
N ILE A 166 1.30 12.86 13.70
CA ILE A 166 1.22 11.42 13.46
C ILE A 166 1.36 10.69 14.78
N ASP A 167 0.40 9.81 15.06
CA ASP A 167 0.52 8.79 16.09
C ASP A 167 0.79 7.43 15.43
N TYR A 168 1.73 6.67 15.99
CA TYR A 168 2.17 5.38 15.46
C TYR A 168 1.64 4.22 16.27
N TYR A 169 1.27 3.13 15.60
CA TYR A 169 0.68 1.95 16.22
C TYR A 169 1.28 0.66 15.62
N THR A 170 1.27 -0.41 16.42
CA THR A 170 1.64 -1.76 15.99
C THR A 170 0.71 -2.80 16.63
N THR A 171 0.88 -4.07 16.31
CA THR A 171 0.16 -5.18 16.92
C THR A 171 0.51 -5.34 18.40
N LEU A 172 -0.35 -6.03 19.18
CA LEU A 172 -0.04 -6.28 20.60
C LEU A 172 1.20 -7.15 20.77
N GLN A 173 1.29 -8.22 19.99
CA GLN A 173 2.50 -9.01 19.81
C GLN A 173 3.51 -8.19 19.01
N ALA A 174 4.77 -8.21 19.42
CA ALA A 174 5.82 -7.46 18.74
C ALA A 174 5.99 -7.97 17.30
N SER A 175 5.72 -7.11 16.32
CA SER A 175 5.95 -7.36 14.90
C SER A 175 6.50 -6.08 14.25
N PRO A 176 7.20 -6.18 13.11
CA PRO A 176 7.65 -5.02 12.35
C PRO A 176 6.53 -4.38 11.50
N PHE A 177 5.26 -4.55 11.90
CA PHE A 177 4.13 -3.82 11.34
C PHE A 177 3.99 -2.45 11.99
N ILE A 178 3.82 -1.41 11.20
CA ILE A 178 3.48 -0.06 11.67
C ILE A 178 2.25 0.45 10.93
N LEU A 179 1.36 1.08 11.70
CA LEU A 179 0.28 1.92 11.21
C LEU A 179 0.54 3.36 11.68
N ALA A 180 0.76 4.26 10.73
CA ALA A 180 0.92 5.69 10.98
C ALA A 180 -0.43 6.39 10.77
N VAL A 181 -0.95 7.05 11.81
CA VAL A 181 -2.24 7.74 11.76
C VAL A 181 -2.00 9.23 11.81
N LEU A 182 -2.27 9.89 10.68
CA LEU A 182 -2.18 11.33 10.52
C LEU A 182 -3.52 11.99 10.89
N GLN A 183 -3.44 12.99 11.75
CA GLN A 183 -4.56 13.79 12.21
C GLN A 183 -4.18 15.27 12.25
N ASN A 184 -5.19 16.12 12.43
CA ASN A 184 -5.03 17.54 12.67
C ASN A 184 -5.76 17.92 13.96
N LYS A 185 -5.21 18.85 14.76
CA LYS A 185 -5.83 19.26 16.03
C LYS A 185 -7.19 19.93 15.84
N ASN A 186 -7.35 20.66 14.75
CA ASN A 186 -8.49 21.56 14.53
C ASN A 186 -9.42 21.10 13.41
N LEU A 187 -8.99 20.13 12.59
CA LEU A 187 -9.77 19.59 11.49
C LEU A 187 -10.06 18.09 11.71
N PRO A 188 -11.27 17.61 11.39
CA PRO A 188 -11.60 16.19 11.44
C PRO A 188 -10.96 15.47 10.25
N ILE A 189 -9.64 15.25 10.35
CA ILE A 189 -8.82 14.52 9.38
C ILE A 189 -8.38 13.21 10.01
N PHE A 190 -8.57 12.12 9.28
CA PHE A 190 -8.09 10.79 9.65
C PHE A 190 -7.57 10.10 8.40
N LEU A 191 -6.24 10.00 8.30
CA LEU A 191 -5.57 9.29 7.23
C LEU A 191 -4.59 8.29 7.84
N CYS A 192 -4.46 7.12 7.24
CA CYS A 192 -3.50 6.13 7.72
C CYS A 192 -2.66 5.55 6.60
N GLY A 193 -1.35 5.50 6.84
CA GLY A 193 -0.41 4.72 6.05
C GLY A 193 0.03 3.51 6.86
N SER A 194 0.35 2.41 6.18
CA SER A 194 0.75 1.17 6.81
C SER A 194 2.04 0.65 6.20
N SER A 195 2.75 -0.17 6.97
CA SER A 195 3.87 -0.89 6.38
C SER A 195 4.23 -2.10 7.21
N LEU A 196 4.57 -3.19 6.52
CA LEU A 196 5.27 -4.32 7.10
C LEU A 196 6.63 -4.46 6.40
N LYS A 197 7.71 -4.48 7.20
CA LYS A 197 9.09 -4.68 6.72
C LYS A 197 9.78 -5.75 7.56
N GLU A 198 11.02 -6.08 7.26
CA GLU A 198 11.82 -6.97 8.12
C GLU A 198 12.21 -6.29 9.43
N ASN A 199 12.24 -4.96 9.50
CA ASN A 199 12.53 -4.24 10.72
C ASN A 199 11.52 -3.10 10.92
N GLN A 200 11.31 -2.75 12.19
CA GLN A 200 10.25 -1.80 12.55
C GLN A 200 10.60 -0.35 12.21
N SER A 201 11.89 -0.01 12.11
CA SER A 201 12.34 1.34 11.73
C SER A 201 11.99 1.67 10.28
N ASP A 202 12.23 0.74 9.37
CA ASP A 202 11.88 0.88 7.95
C ASP A 202 10.36 0.92 7.79
N ALA A 203 9.63 0.07 8.51
CA ALA A 203 8.17 0.10 8.51
C ALA A 203 7.61 1.43 9.02
N LEU A 204 8.24 2.04 10.04
CA LEU A 204 7.86 3.36 10.55
C LEU A 204 8.05 4.43 9.48
N MET A 205 9.21 4.45 8.82
CA MET A 205 9.48 5.41 7.75
C MET A 205 8.53 5.22 6.56
N SER A 206 8.30 3.99 6.11
CA SER A 206 7.39 3.70 4.98
C SER A 206 5.94 4.05 5.29
N SER A 207 5.42 3.66 6.46
CA SER A 207 4.04 4.00 6.87
C SER A 207 3.83 5.50 7.04
N ARG A 208 4.83 6.22 7.60
CA ARG A 208 4.83 7.68 7.66
C ARG A 208 4.73 8.31 6.27
N ILE A 209 5.57 7.86 5.33
CA ILE A 209 5.58 8.35 3.95
C ILE A 209 4.22 8.11 3.29
N GLU A 210 3.64 6.92 3.44
CA GLU A 210 2.33 6.62 2.86
C GLU A 210 1.23 7.51 3.47
N ALA A 211 1.21 7.71 4.79
CA ALA A 211 0.25 8.61 5.43
C ALA A 211 0.36 10.05 4.90
N LEU A 212 1.58 10.54 4.66
CA LEU A 212 1.83 11.85 4.08
C LEU A 212 1.46 11.91 2.59
N MET A 213 1.69 10.85 1.81
CA MET A 213 1.25 10.76 0.41
C MET A 213 -0.27 10.87 0.30
N LEU A 214 -1.00 10.20 1.20
CA LEU A 214 -2.45 10.32 1.28
C LEU A 214 -2.87 11.76 1.61
N ALA A 215 -2.16 12.43 2.51
CA ALA A 215 -2.39 13.84 2.82
C ALA A 215 -2.11 14.77 1.62
N GLY A 216 -1.05 14.47 0.86
CA GLY A 216 -0.64 15.21 -0.33
C GLY A 216 -1.73 15.26 -1.41
N ASN A 217 -2.52 14.19 -1.55
CA ASN A 217 -3.69 14.18 -2.44
C ASN A 217 -4.71 15.28 -2.09
N PHE A 218 -4.79 15.69 -0.83
CA PHE A 218 -5.70 16.76 -0.37
C PHE A 218 -5.02 18.13 -0.36
N LEU A 219 -3.76 18.18 0.08
CA LEU A 219 -3.05 19.44 0.31
C LEU A 219 -2.36 19.99 -0.94
N CYS A 220 -1.93 19.14 -1.87
CA CYS A 220 -1.05 19.53 -2.98
C CYS A 220 -1.72 19.44 -4.36
N LYS A 221 -2.63 18.49 -4.61
CA LYS A 221 -3.26 18.27 -5.93
C LYS A 221 -4.30 19.33 -6.35
N SER A 222 -4.19 20.54 -5.81
CA SER A 222 -5.01 21.72 -6.10
C SER A 222 -4.27 22.79 -6.93
N SER A 223 -2.98 22.59 -7.25
CA SER A 223 -2.12 23.64 -7.83
C SER A 223 -2.15 23.79 -9.35
N SER A 224 -2.69 22.83 -10.12
CA SER A 224 -2.68 22.92 -11.59
C SER A 224 -3.95 23.54 -12.22
N ASP A 225 -5.02 23.76 -11.43
CA ASP A 225 -6.24 24.44 -11.87
C ASP A 225 -6.57 25.60 -10.92
N THR A 226 -6.10 26.81 -11.25
CA THR A 226 -6.41 28.05 -10.51
C THR A 226 -7.91 28.41 -10.52
N SER A 227 -8.76 27.66 -11.20
CA SER A 227 -10.22 27.88 -11.26
C SER A 227 -11.03 27.08 -10.22
N ASN A 228 -10.42 26.25 -9.36
CA ASN A 228 -11.19 25.32 -8.51
C ASN A 228 -10.82 25.26 -7.02
N ASN A 229 -10.42 26.39 -6.43
CA ASN A 229 -10.25 26.53 -4.97
C ASN A 229 -11.54 26.17 -4.18
N ILE A 230 -12.72 26.31 -4.79
CA ILE A 230 -14.01 25.94 -4.20
C ILE A 230 -14.25 24.43 -4.23
N LEU A 231 -13.73 23.70 -5.23
CA LEU A 231 -13.88 22.24 -5.34
C LEU A 231 -12.91 21.47 -4.43
N SER A 232 -11.71 22.00 -4.19
CA SER A 232 -10.75 21.47 -3.20
C SER A 232 -11.21 21.73 -1.75
N LEU A 233 -11.76 22.92 -1.46
CA LEU A 233 -12.43 23.19 -0.18
C LEU A 233 -13.72 22.37 0.00
N LYS A 234 -14.50 22.11 -1.06
CA LYS A 234 -15.64 21.17 -1.02
C LYS A 234 -15.21 19.72 -0.81
N ARG A 235 -14.08 19.26 -1.39
CA ARG A 235 -13.53 17.92 -1.12
C ARG A 235 -13.05 17.78 0.33
N MET A 236 -12.33 18.77 0.87
CA MET A 236 -11.97 18.78 2.29
C MET A 236 -13.19 18.86 3.21
N ARG A 237 -14.21 19.66 2.89
CA ARG A 237 -15.49 19.70 3.63
C ARG A 237 -16.29 18.39 3.54
N ASN A 238 -16.29 17.71 2.39
CA ASN A 238 -16.94 16.41 2.22
C ASN A 238 -16.21 15.27 2.95
N LEU A 239 -14.95 15.47 3.32
CA LEU A 239 -14.18 14.57 4.19
C LEU A 239 -14.35 14.92 5.66
N CYS A 240 -14.64 16.18 5.99
CA CYS A 240 -14.97 16.63 7.35
C CYS A 240 -16.42 16.29 7.72
N THR A 241 -16.82 15.03 7.57
CA THR A 241 -18.18 14.53 7.79
C THR A 241 -18.27 13.67 9.05
N SER A 242 -19.50 13.35 9.46
CA SER A 242 -19.78 12.34 10.48
C SER A 242 -19.04 11.01 10.21
N ALA A 243 -18.83 10.65 8.94
CA ALA A 243 -18.09 9.46 8.55
C ALA A 243 -16.65 9.46 9.08
N VAL A 244 -15.89 10.56 8.97
CA VAL A 244 -14.50 10.57 9.51
C VAL A 244 -14.48 10.45 11.03
N LEU A 245 -15.44 11.05 11.73
CA LEU A 245 -15.58 10.88 13.17
C LEU A 245 -15.96 9.43 13.54
N ASN A 246 -16.80 8.78 12.74
CA ASN A 246 -17.14 7.37 12.91
C ASN A 246 -15.92 6.46 12.67
N LYS A 247 -15.14 6.69 11.60
CA LYS A 247 -13.86 5.99 11.37
C LYS A 247 -12.91 6.14 12.53
N LEU A 248 -12.76 7.35 13.04
CA LEU A 248 -11.90 7.62 14.19
C LEU A 248 -12.41 6.90 15.45
N ARG A 249 -13.71 6.96 15.75
CA ARG A 249 -14.30 6.24 16.88
C ARG A 249 -14.09 4.74 16.75
N TYR A 250 -14.34 4.19 15.56
CA TYR A 250 -14.14 2.78 15.27
C TYR A 250 -12.66 2.38 15.45
N PHE A 251 -11.74 3.19 14.93
CA PHE A 251 -10.31 3.03 15.12
C PHE A 251 -9.91 3.02 16.60
N LEU A 252 -10.41 3.98 17.38
CA LEU A 252 -10.10 4.10 18.80
C LEU A 252 -10.55 2.87 19.60
N ILE A 253 -11.63 2.19 19.19
CA ILE A 253 -12.04 0.90 19.79
C ILE A 253 -10.99 -0.19 19.55
N LYS A 254 -10.22 -0.13 18.45
CA LYS A 254 -9.15 -1.09 18.15
C LYS A 254 -7.87 -0.80 18.93
N VAL A 255 -7.68 0.42 19.43
CA VAL A 255 -6.53 0.80 20.24
C VAL A 255 -6.65 0.22 21.65
N SER A 256 -5.64 -0.50 22.09
CA SER A 256 -5.57 -1.06 23.45
C SER A 256 -5.24 0.01 24.49
N ASN A 257 -5.70 -0.19 25.72
CA ASN A 257 -5.35 0.64 26.89
C ASN A 257 -3.96 0.34 27.46
N LEU A 258 -3.17 -0.52 26.82
CA LEU A 258 -1.80 -0.80 27.25
C LEU A 258 -0.90 0.43 27.07
N PRO A 259 0.12 0.62 27.93
CA PRO A 259 1.05 1.73 27.78
C PRO A 259 1.79 1.66 26.44
N PRO A 260 2.19 2.81 25.86
CA PRO A 260 2.95 2.83 24.62
C PRO A 260 4.21 1.97 24.71
N THR A 261 4.53 1.27 23.62
CA THR A 261 5.75 0.47 23.52
C THR A 261 6.87 1.23 22.82
N LYS A 262 8.10 0.74 22.95
CA LYS A 262 9.26 1.27 22.22
C LYS A 262 9.38 0.57 20.87
N ILE A 263 10.05 1.25 19.93
CA ILE A 263 10.43 0.64 18.65
C ILE A 263 11.43 -0.48 18.93
N ASN A 264 11.19 -1.66 18.36
CA ASN A 264 12.13 -2.76 18.35
C ASN A 264 12.94 -2.72 17.05
N TYR A 265 14.25 -2.57 17.18
CA TYR A 265 15.19 -2.51 16.05
C TYR A 265 15.67 -3.89 15.58
N GLN A 266 15.17 -4.97 16.17
CA GLN A 266 15.43 -6.33 15.72
C GLN A 266 14.93 -6.51 14.28
N LYS A 267 15.75 -7.20 13.49
CA LYS A 267 15.36 -7.72 12.18
C LYS A 267 14.63 -9.04 12.37
N TYR A 268 13.47 -9.17 11.73
CA TYR A 268 12.64 -10.36 11.71
C TYR A 268 12.71 -11.00 10.33
N ASP A 269 12.82 -12.33 10.29
CA ASP A 269 12.54 -13.08 9.07
C ASP A 269 11.02 -13.29 8.86
N ILE A 270 10.63 -13.81 7.70
CA ILE A 270 9.21 -14.01 7.36
C ILE A 270 8.52 -14.99 8.32
N MET A 271 9.22 -16.02 8.79
CA MET A 271 8.66 -17.02 9.71
C MET A 271 8.40 -16.39 11.08
N GLU A 272 9.34 -15.59 11.59
CA GLU A 272 9.20 -14.83 12.83
C GLU A 272 8.05 -13.83 12.74
N ILE A 273 7.91 -13.14 11.60
CA ILE A 273 6.77 -12.24 11.34
C ILE A 273 5.46 -13.02 11.39
N CYS A 274 5.35 -14.15 10.68
CA CYS A 274 4.15 -14.98 10.68
C CYS A 274 3.79 -15.46 12.08
N LYS A 275 4.78 -15.93 12.86
CA LYS A 275 4.59 -16.34 14.25
C LYS A 275 4.08 -15.19 15.12
N ALA A 276 4.67 -14.00 14.98
CA ALA A 276 4.29 -12.81 15.75
C ALA A 276 2.83 -12.40 15.50
N ILE A 277 2.37 -12.48 14.24
CA ILE A 277 1.00 -12.10 13.87
C ILE A 277 0.02 -13.28 13.89
N GLN A 278 0.46 -14.47 14.28
CA GLN A 278 -0.32 -15.73 14.31
C GLN A 278 -0.86 -16.13 12.93
N PHE A 279 -0.05 -15.94 11.89
CA PHE A 279 -0.35 -16.36 10.52
C PHE A 279 0.24 -17.76 10.24
N PRO A 280 -0.51 -18.68 9.63
CA PRO A 280 -0.02 -20.02 9.31
C PRO A 280 0.98 -19.97 8.14
N PHE A 281 2.27 -20.00 8.47
CA PHE A 281 3.39 -19.84 7.54
C PHE A 281 3.39 -20.88 6.41
N GLU A 282 3.01 -22.10 6.73
CA GLU A 282 2.88 -23.25 5.82
C GLU A 282 1.81 -23.05 4.73
N THR A 283 1.03 -21.98 4.79
CA THR A 283 -0.04 -21.69 3.82
C THR A 283 0.39 -20.67 2.77
N ILE A 284 1.62 -20.17 2.84
CA ILE A 284 2.15 -19.17 1.90
C ILE A 284 2.67 -19.89 0.65
N TYR A 285 2.15 -19.50 -0.50
CA TYR A 285 2.59 -19.95 -1.81
C TYR A 285 3.05 -18.75 -2.63
N THR A 286 4.06 -18.94 -3.47
CA THR A 286 4.62 -17.89 -4.33
C THR A 286 4.79 -18.40 -5.75
N CYS A 287 4.77 -17.47 -6.71
CA CYS A 287 5.06 -17.78 -8.10
C CYS A 287 5.64 -16.56 -8.82
N PRO A 288 6.72 -16.72 -9.61
CA PRO A 288 7.11 -15.72 -10.58
C PRO A 288 6.06 -15.68 -11.71
N ILE A 289 5.32 -14.58 -11.82
CA ILE A 289 4.33 -14.39 -12.89
C ILE A 289 5.02 -14.12 -14.21
N LYS A 290 5.98 -13.18 -14.21
CA LYS A 290 6.56 -12.66 -15.44
C LYS A 290 7.91 -12.01 -15.20
N LYS A 291 8.79 -12.13 -16.19
CA LYS A 291 10.03 -11.36 -16.27
C LYS A 291 9.94 -10.38 -17.45
N ARG A 292 10.31 -9.12 -17.23
CA ARG A 292 10.44 -8.09 -18.26
C ARG A 292 11.75 -7.36 -18.05
N GLN A 293 12.66 -7.46 -19.02
CA GLN A 293 14.00 -6.85 -18.95
C GLN A 293 14.69 -7.18 -17.61
N SER A 294 14.93 -6.16 -16.79
CA SER A 294 15.59 -6.26 -15.49
C SER A 294 14.62 -6.44 -14.31
N LEU A 295 13.32 -6.66 -14.53
CA LEU A 295 12.32 -6.84 -13.46
C LEU A 295 11.67 -8.21 -13.52
N ILE A 296 11.46 -8.79 -12.34
CA ILE A 296 10.73 -10.02 -12.11
C ILE A 296 9.52 -9.67 -11.24
N LEU A 297 8.34 -10.05 -11.71
CA LEU A 297 7.07 -9.92 -11.01
C LEU A 297 6.77 -11.24 -10.29
N TYR A 298 6.57 -11.16 -8.98
CA TYR A 298 6.10 -12.24 -8.14
C TYR A 298 4.66 -11.99 -7.68
N ARG A 299 4.00 -13.10 -7.35
CA ARG A 299 2.76 -13.10 -6.59
C ARG A 299 2.90 -14.02 -5.39
N ALA A 300 2.49 -13.54 -4.23
CA ALA A 300 2.25 -14.33 -3.04
C ALA A 300 0.74 -14.60 -2.90
N TYR A 301 0.42 -15.79 -2.39
CA TYR A 301 -0.94 -16.24 -2.17
C TYR A 301 -1.02 -17.06 -0.89
N SER A 302 -2.11 -16.89 -0.15
CA SER A 302 -2.55 -17.83 0.88
C SER A 302 -4.07 -17.85 0.91
N SER A 303 -4.66 -19.02 1.11
CA SER A 303 -6.10 -19.14 1.34
C SER A 303 -6.54 -18.51 2.66
N TYR A 304 -5.62 -18.38 3.63
CA TYR A 304 -5.85 -17.75 4.93
C TYR A 304 -5.74 -16.22 4.90
N ALA A 305 -5.02 -15.67 3.91
CA ALA A 305 -4.85 -14.23 3.78
C ALA A 305 -6.20 -13.53 3.55
N LEU A 306 -6.45 -12.53 4.39
CA LEU A 306 -7.57 -11.61 4.23
C LEU A 306 -7.16 -10.57 3.20
N THR A 307 -8.06 -10.29 2.27
CA THR A 307 -7.92 -9.14 1.36
C THR A 307 -9.04 -8.16 1.64
N LYS A 308 -8.86 -6.92 1.19
CA LYS A 308 -9.87 -5.86 1.31
C LYS A 308 -11.21 -6.34 0.73
N GLU A 309 -11.14 -6.99 -0.42
CA GLU A 309 -12.31 -7.39 -1.18
C GLU A 309 -13.01 -8.59 -0.55
N LYS A 310 -12.26 -9.61 -0.09
CA LYS A 310 -12.83 -10.73 0.67
C LYS A 310 -13.51 -10.23 1.95
N SER A 311 -12.88 -9.30 2.64
CA SER A 311 -13.39 -8.75 3.89
C SER A 311 -14.67 -7.93 3.65
N ARG A 312 -14.74 -7.13 2.58
CA ARG A 312 -15.96 -6.38 2.23
C ARG A 312 -17.14 -7.29 1.87
N ILE A 313 -16.90 -8.42 1.22
CA ILE A 313 -17.97 -9.41 0.95
C ILE A 313 -18.43 -10.06 2.26
N GLN A 314 -17.51 -10.40 3.15
CA GLN A 314 -17.82 -11.06 4.42
C GLN A 314 -18.49 -10.12 5.43
N TYR A 315 -18.13 -8.83 5.42
CA TYR A 315 -18.59 -7.81 6.36
C TYR A 315 -19.20 -6.61 5.61
N PRO A 316 -20.30 -6.78 4.87
CA PRO A 316 -20.86 -5.77 3.98
C PRO A 316 -21.40 -4.53 4.71
N TYR A 317 -21.59 -4.62 6.03
CA TYR A 317 -22.10 -3.55 6.89
C TYR A 317 -21.01 -2.63 7.45
N LEU A 318 -19.72 -2.97 7.29
CA LEU A 318 -18.60 -2.14 7.72
C LEU A 318 -18.18 -1.20 6.58
N GLU A 319 -18.79 -0.01 6.56
CA GLU A 319 -18.47 1.07 5.60
C GLU A 319 -17.18 1.82 5.95
N GLU A 320 -16.65 1.61 7.16
CA GLU A 320 -15.66 2.48 7.81
C GLU A 320 -14.20 2.02 7.63
N ASP A 321 -13.87 1.38 6.51
CA ASP A 321 -12.48 1.01 6.22
C ASP A 321 -11.67 2.22 5.68
N PRO A 322 -10.38 2.36 6.03
CA PRO A 322 -9.54 3.44 5.53
C PRO A 322 -8.76 3.04 4.27
N PHE A 323 -9.03 1.86 3.71
CA PHE A 323 -8.30 1.40 2.54
C PHE A 323 -8.69 2.29 1.36
N CYS A 324 -7.73 3.00 0.80
CA CYS A 324 -7.91 3.74 -0.46
C CYS A 324 -8.46 2.83 -1.56
#